data_AF-A0A704TQF8-F1
#
_entry.id   AF-A0A704TQF8-F1
#
_cell.length_a   1.000
_cell.length_b   1.000
_cell.length_c   1.000
_cell.angle_alpha   90.00
_cell.angle_beta   90.00
_cell.angle_gamma   90.00
#
_symmetry.space_group_name_H-M   'P 1'
#
loop_
_entity.id
_entity.type
_entity.pdbx_description
1 polymer ?
#
loop_
_entity_poly.entity_id
_entity_poly.type
_entity_poly.pdbx_seq_one_letter_code
_entity_poly.pdbx_strand_id
1 'polypeptide(L)'
;MDKLLLPPPLASDERFSILANIAAERFAQIDLTALLVYLVDIVDASALPSLAGQFHVQGLEGWLFAANEQEKRELIKQAIELHKYKGTPWAVRRVLEILSLPGTISEWFEYGGKAYFF
;
A
#
# COMPACT_ATOMS: atom_id res chain seq x y z
N MET A 1 -1.13 -19.62 -29.21
CA MET A 1 -0.49 -18.32 -28.92
C MET A 1 -0.76 -17.43 -30.11
N ASP A 2 -1.41 -16.29 -29.94
CA ASP A 2 -1.74 -15.42 -31.07
C ASP A 2 -0.45 -14.85 -31.69
N LYS A 3 -0.35 -14.94 -33.01
CA LYS A 3 0.80 -14.47 -33.77
C LYS A 3 0.90 -12.95 -33.64
N LEU A 4 2.02 -12.43 -33.15
CA LEU A 4 2.20 -10.99 -33.00
C LEU A 4 2.11 -10.31 -34.37
N LEU A 5 1.18 -9.37 -34.54
CA LEU A 5 0.97 -8.67 -35.81
C LEU A 5 2.08 -7.64 -36.00
N LEU A 6 2.98 -7.92 -36.93
CA LEU A 6 4.04 -7.00 -37.33
C LEU A 6 3.55 -6.02 -38.40
N PRO A 7 4.01 -4.75 -38.37
CA PRO A 7 3.71 -3.81 -39.45
C PRO A 7 4.32 -4.32 -40.77
N PRO A 8 3.72 -3.97 -41.94
CA PRO A 8 4.08 -4.56 -43.23
C PRO A 8 5.58 -4.56 -43.58
N PRO A 9 6.37 -3.49 -43.31
CA PRO A 9 7.80 -3.50 -43.61
C PRO A 9 8.62 -4.52 -42.80
N LEU A 10 8.13 -4.91 -41.61
CA LEU A 10 8.79 -5.90 -40.76
C LEU A 10 8.24 -7.31 -41.02
N ALA A 11 6.96 -7.42 -41.39
CA ALA A 11 6.31 -8.69 -41.69
C ALA A 11 6.88 -9.39 -42.94
N SER A 12 7.48 -8.63 -43.87
CA SER A 12 8.10 -9.17 -45.07
C SER A 12 9.42 -9.92 -44.83
N ASP A 13 10.03 -9.78 -43.65
CA ASP A 13 11.29 -10.44 -43.30
C ASP A 13 11.09 -11.41 -42.13
N GLU A 14 11.38 -12.69 -42.39
CA GLU A 14 11.16 -13.80 -41.47
C GLU A 14 11.89 -13.61 -40.13
N ARG A 15 13.04 -12.95 -40.12
CA ARG A 15 13.83 -12.72 -38.91
C ARG A 15 13.06 -11.88 -37.89
N PHE A 16 12.30 -10.89 -38.35
CA PHE A 16 11.46 -10.10 -37.45
C PHE A 16 10.27 -10.89 -36.95
N SER A 17 9.70 -11.79 -37.75
CA SER A 17 8.63 -12.69 -37.29
C SER A 17 9.13 -13.63 -36.18
N ILE A 18 10.33 -14.18 -36.33
CA ILE A 18 10.97 -15.02 -35.31
C ILE A 18 11.23 -14.20 -34.04
N LEU A 19 11.84 -13.02 -34.17
CA LEU A 19 12.11 -12.12 -33.04
C LEU A 19 10.83 -11.73 -32.29
N ALA A 20 9.76 -11.41 -33.03
CA ALA A 20 8.48 -11.02 -32.45
C ALA A 20 7.84 -12.16 -31.66
N ASN A 21 7.91 -13.40 -32.16
CA ASN A 21 7.41 -14.56 -31.44
C ASN A 21 8.22 -14.84 -30.17
N ILE A 22 9.55 -14.75 -30.23
CA ILE A 22 10.41 -14.89 -29.04
C ILE A 22 10.09 -13.80 -28.01
N ALA A 23 9.90 -12.56 -28.45
CA ALA A 23 9.52 -11.45 -27.58
C ALA A 23 8.13 -11.66 -26.97
N ALA A 24 7.15 -12.08 -27.77
CA ALA A 24 5.80 -12.40 -27.30
C ALA A 24 5.81 -13.47 -26.22
N GLU A 25 6.56 -14.56 -26.45
CA GLU A 25 6.72 -15.64 -25.49
C GLU A 25 7.34 -15.15 -24.19
N ARG A 26 8.44 -14.40 -24.28
CA ARG A 26 9.11 -13.82 -23.12
C ARG A 26 8.20 -12.88 -22.33
N PHE A 27 7.46 -12.01 -23.01
CA PHE A 27 6.59 -11.04 -22.33
C PHE A 27 5.34 -11.68 -21.74
N ALA A 28 4.78 -12.71 -22.37
CA ALA A 28 3.66 -13.47 -21.82
C ALA A 28 4.01 -14.17 -20.49
N GLN A 29 5.29 -14.42 -20.24
CA GLN A 29 5.79 -15.03 -19.00
C GLN A 29 6.17 -14.01 -17.92
N ILE A 30 6.11 -12.70 -18.20
CA ILE A 30 6.37 -11.69 -17.17
C ILE A 30 5.21 -11.70 -16.17
N ASP A 31 5.54 -11.93 -14.91
CA ASP A 31 4.57 -11.78 -13.83
C ASP A 31 4.21 -10.30 -13.62
N LEU A 32 2.99 -9.93 -14.01
CA LEU A 32 2.46 -8.58 -13.85
C LEU A 32 1.82 -8.35 -12.48
N THR A 33 1.77 -9.35 -11.60
CA THR A 33 1.22 -9.23 -10.25
C THR A 33 1.94 -8.14 -9.45
N ALA A 34 3.23 -7.89 -9.74
CA ALA A 34 4.01 -6.81 -9.14
C ALA A 34 3.43 -5.40 -9.39
N LEU A 35 2.60 -5.21 -10.42
CA LEU A 35 1.92 -3.94 -10.69
C LEU A 35 0.67 -3.73 -9.84
N LEU A 36 0.16 -4.77 -9.18
CA LEU A 36 -1.05 -4.74 -8.36
C LEU A 36 -0.77 -4.19 -6.95
N VAL A 37 -0.01 -3.08 -6.87
CA VAL A 37 0.53 -2.53 -5.62
C VAL A 37 -0.53 -2.10 -4.60
N TYR A 38 -1.76 -1.82 -5.06
CA TYR A 38 -2.88 -1.47 -4.17
C TYR A 38 -3.64 -2.68 -3.63
N LEU A 39 -3.29 -3.90 -4.03
CA LEU A 39 -3.75 -5.11 -3.34
C LEU A 39 -2.90 -5.31 -2.09
N VAL A 40 -3.08 -4.40 -1.12
CA VAL A 40 -2.22 -4.23 0.07
C VAL A 40 -2.16 -5.50 0.93
N ASP A 41 -3.14 -6.40 0.86
CA ASP A 41 -3.09 -7.67 1.60
C ASP A 41 -2.12 -8.71 0.98
N ILE A 42 -1.80 -8.60 -0.31
CA ILE A 42 -1.01 -9.62 -1.04
C ILE A 42 0.23 -9.06 -1.75
N VAL A 43 0.40 -7.74 -1.80
CA VAL A 43 1.60 -7.12 -2.40
C VAL A 43 2.86 -7.56 -1.66
N ASP A 44 3.98 -7.68 -2.37
CA ASP A 44 5.28 -7.96 -1.75
C ASP A 44 5.61 -6.92 -0.66
N ALA A 45 6.17 -7.40 0.46
CA ALA A 45 6.44 -6.57 1.63
C ALA A 45 7.41 -5.40 1.33
N SER A 46 8.25 -5.52 0.31
CA SER A 46 9.17 -4.46 -0.12
C SER A 46 8.46 -3.21 -0.65
N ALA A 47 7.21 -3.32 -1.09
CA ALA A 47 6.40 -2.18 -1.54
C ALA A 47 5.79 -1.39 -0.38
N LEU A 48 5.65 -2.00 0.81
CA LEU A 48 4.93 -1.42 1.93
C LEU A 48 5.52 -0.08 2.41
N PRO A 49 6.86 0.15 2.48
CA PRO A 49 7.41 1.46 2.84
C PRO A 49 7.01 2.57 1.86
N SER A 50 6.99 2.29 0.55
CA SER A 50 6.57 3.25 -0.47
C SER A 50 5.07 3.57 -0.36
N LEU A 51 4.25 2.55 -0.15
CA LEU A 51 2.81 2.71 0.10
C LEU A 51 2.55 3.52 1.38
N ALA A 52 3.28 3.25 2.46
CA ALA A 52 3.16 4.02 3.69
C ALA A 52 3.45 5.52 3.47
N GLY A 53 4.45 5.84 2.65
CA GLY A 53 4.77 7.23 2.29
C GLY A 53 3.67 7.86 1.45
N GLN A 54 3.17 7.12 0.45
CA GLN A 54 2.07 7.57 -0.39
C GLN A 54 0.79 7.87 0.41
N PHE A 55 0.49 7.06 1.43
CA PHE A 55 -0.70 7.20 2.26
C PHE A 55 -0.50 8.06 3.53
N HIS A 56 0.64 8.73 3.68
CA HIS A 56 0.95 9.60 4.83
C HIS A 56 0.78 8.89 6.19
N VAL A 57 1.34 7.69 6.29
CA VAL A 57 1.39 6.91 7.54
C VAL A 57 2.81 6.50 7.92
N GLN A 58 3.83 7.22 7.42
CA GLN A 58 5.25 6.92 7.63
C GLN A 58 5.77 7.45 8.98
N GLY A 59 6.92 6.94 9.44
CA GLY A 59 7.58 7.46 10.64
C GLY A 59 6.68 7.45 11.88
N LEU A 60 6.57 8.61 12.54
CA LEU A 60 5.73 8.82 13.72
C LEU A 60 4.23 8.94 13.42
N GLU A 61 3.83 8.95 12.14
CA GLU A 61 2.41 8.94 11.73
C GLU A 61 1.73 7.57 11.97
N GLY A 62 2.50 6.58 12.41
CA GLY A 62 2.02 5.25 12.80
C GLY A 62 3.02 4.13 12.48
N TRP A 63 3.81 4.29 11.41
CA TRP A 63 4.71 3.25 10.89
C TRP A 63 5.69 2.66 11.90
N LEU A 64 6.31 3.52 12.71
CA LEU A 64 7.32 3.11 13.70
C LEU A 64 6.72 2.30 14.85
N PHE A 65 5.41 2.38 15.05
CA PHE A 65 4.70 1.71 16.12
C PHE A 65 4.10 0.36 15.67
N ALA A 66 4.03 0.09 14.36
CA ALA A 66 3.57 -1.20 13.84
C ALA A 66 4.62 -2.28 14.08
N ALA A 67 4.30 -3.26 14.92
CA ALA A 67 5.20 -4.32 15.38
C ALA A 67 5.41 -5.40 14.32
N ASN A 68 4.46 -5.58 13.40
CA ASN A 68 4.50 -6.63 12.40
C ASN A 68 3.93 -6.16 11.04
N GLU A 69 4.08 -7.01 10.02
CA GLU A 69 3.64 -6.71 8.66
C GLU A 69 2.11 -6.56 8.55
N GLN A 70 1.35 -7.34 9.32
CA GLN A 70 -0.11 -7.26 9.31
C GLN A 70 -0.60 -5.89 9.77
N GLU A 71 -0.04 -5.36 10.86
CA GLU A 71 -0.34 -4.02 11.36
C GLU A 71 0.05 -2.92 10.35
N LYS A 72 1.18 -3.09 9.65
CA LYS A 72 1.60 -2.18 8.56
C LYS A 72 0.59 -2.16 7.41
N ARG A 73 0.15 -3.34 6.96
CA ARG A 73 -0.86 -3.47 5.91
C ARG A 73 -2.19 -2.86 6.34
N GLU A 74 -2.64 -3.14 7.56
CA GLU A 74 -3.88 -2.58 8.09
C GLU A 74 -3.80 -1.06 8.23
N LEU A 75 -2.69 -0.51 8.71
CA LEU A 75 -2.47 0.93 8.80
C LEU A 75 -2.58 1.62 7.43
N ILE A 76 -1.99 1.04 6.37
CA ILE A 76 -2.10 1.55 5.00
C ILE A 76 -3.56 1.50 4.52
N LYS A 77 -4.25 0.37 4.69
CA LYS A 77 -5.66 0.22 4.26
C LYS A 77 -6.59 1.21 4.96
N GLN A 78 -6.34 1.49 6.23
CA GLN A 78 -7.16 2.38 7.07
C GLN A 78 -6.77 3.86 6.92
N ALA A 79 -5.67 4.17 6.23
CA ALA A 79 -5.11 5.52 6.18
C ALA A 79 -6.12 6.59 5.72
N ILE A 80 -6.93 6.32 4.70
CA ILE A 80 -7.91 7.28 4.18
C ILE A 80 -8.95 7.63 5.26
N GLU A 81 -9.48 6.62 5.95
CA GLU A 81 -10.50 6.81 7.00
C GLU A 81 -9.91 7.53 8.21
N LEU A 82 -8.71 7.15 8.64
CA LEU A 82 -7.97 7.82 9.71
C LEU A 82 -7.71 9.29 9.38
N HIS A 83 -7.35 9.62 8.13
CA HIS A 83 -7.17 11.00 7.70
C HIS A 83 -8.49 11.79 7.66
N LYS A 84 -9.57 11.16 7.23
CA LYS A 84 -10.92 11.78 7.20
C LYS A 84 -11.40 12.18 8.59
N TYR A 85 -11.12 11.37 9.61
CA TYR A 85 -11.54 11.60 10.99
C TYR A 85 -10.39 12.09 11.90
N LYS A 86 -9.30 12.61 11.32
CA LYS A 86 -8.13 13.06 12.07
C LYS A 86 -8.52 14.12 13.10
N GLY A 87 -7.96 14.02 14.31
CA GLY A 87 -8.26 14.91 15.44
C GLY A 87 -9.51 14.53 16.25
N THR A 88 -10.16 13.39 15.95
CA THR A 88 -11.26 12.87 16.76
C THR A 88 -10.80 11.77 17.71
N PRO A 89 -11.47 11.57 18.87
CA PRO A 89 -11.19 10.43 19.75
C PRO A 89 -11.39 9.08 19.05
N TRP A 90 -12.27 9.03 18.04
CA TRP A 90 -12.46 7.85 17.21
C TRP A 90 -11.17 7.46 16.47
N ALA A 91 -10.51 8.42 15.80
CA ALA A 91 -9.28 8.13 15.06
C ALA A 91 -8.15 7.66 16.00
N VAL A 92 -8.07 8.23 17.21
CA VAL A 92 -7.11 7.80 18.22
C VAL A 92 -7.40 6.37 18.70
N ARG A 93 -8.66 6.02 19.00
CA ARG A 93 -9.02 4.63 19.33
C ARG A 93 -8.67 3.68 18.20
N ARG A 94 -9.04 4.07 16.97
CA ARG A 94 -8.86 3.21 15.79
C ARG A 94 -7.40 2.92 15.52
N VAL A 95 -6.50 3.90 15.63
CA VAL A 95 -5.07 3.67 15.43
C VAL A 95 -4.46 2.81 16.55
N LEU A 96 -4.90 2.98 17.81
CA LEU A 96 -4.47 2.11 18.92
C LEU A 96 -4.89 0.66 18.68
N GLU A 97 -6.11 0.41 18.21
CA GLU A 97 -6.60 -0.92 17.84
C GLU A 97 -5.78 -1.54 16.69
N ILE A 98 -5.55 -0.78 15.61
CA ILE A 98 -4.78 -1.25 14.44
C ILE A 98 -3.37 -1.69 14.83
N LEU A 99 -2.74 -0.95 15.74
CA LEU A 99 -1.36 -1.17 16.18
C LEU A 99 -1.24 -2.05 17.43
N SER A 100 -2.34 -2.66 17.87
CA SER A 100 -2.39 -3.48 19.08
C SER A 100 -1.84 -2.77 20.33
N LEU A 101 -1.95 -1.44 20.40
CA LEU A 101 -1.40 -0.62 21.47
C LEU A 101 -2.40 -0.50 22.62
N PRO A 102 -2.02 -0.87 23.86
CA PRO A 102 -2.88 -0.66 25.01
C PRO A 102 -2.96 0.83 25.36
N GLY A 103 -4.16 1.32 25.67
CA GLY A 103 -4.34 2.71 26.06
C GLY A 103 -5.75 3.00 26.58
N THR A 104 -5.85 4.06 27.36
CA THR A 104 -7.13 4.68 27.71
C THR A 104 -7.12 6.11 27.21
N ILE A 105 -8.24 6.57 26.69
CA ILE A 105 -8.42 7.93 26.20
C ILE A 105 -9.37 8.60 27.16
N SER A 106 -8.96 9.75 27.70
CA SER A 106 -9.80 10.59 28.54
C SER A 106 -9.72 12.04 28.09
N GLU A 107 -10.86 12.72 28.13
CA GLU A 107 -10.99 14.14 27.82
C GLU A 107 -10.78 14.99 29.08
N TRP A 108 -10.34 16.25 28.94
CA TRP A 108 -10.05 17.13 30.09
C TRP A 108 -11.17 17.25 31.12
N PHE A 109 -12.43 17.22 30.69
CA PHE A 109 -13.58 17.32 31.59
C PHE A 109 -13.85 16.02 32.37
N GLU A 110 -13.29 14.88 31.95
CA GLU A 110 -13.45 13.58 32.64
C GLU A 110 -12.49 13.45 33.83
N TYR A 111 -11.35 14.13 33.80
CA TYR A 111 -10.35 14.09 34.87
C TYR A 111 -10.20 15.40 35.65
N GLY A 112 -11.09 16.37 35.44
CA GLY A 112 -11.12 17.65 36.16
C GLY A 112 -10.11 18.70 35.69
N GLY A 113 -9.41 18.47 34.57
CA GLY A 113 -8.49 19.41 33.93
C GLY A 113 -7.15 19.60 34.64
N LYS A 114 -6.07 19.83 33.86
CA LYS A 114 -4.74 20.25 34.34
C LYS A 114 -4.15 21.27 33.38
N ALA A 115 -3.35 22.21 33.88
CA ALA A 115 -2.73 23.21 33.02
C ALA A 115 -1.88 22.54 31.92
N TYR A 116 -2.11 22.93 30.66
CA TYR A 116 -1.49 22.38 29.45
C TYR A 116 -1.87 20.94 29.07
N PHE A 117 -2.93 20.39 29.67
CA PHE A 117 -3.56 19.13 29.25
C PHE A 117 -4.97 19.44 28.76
N PHE A 118 -5.32 18.92 27.60
CA PHE A 118 -6.61 19.06 26.92
C PHE A 118 -7.22 17.69 26.72
#